data_AF-A0AAU4VHL1-F1
#
_entry.id   AF-A0AAU4VHL1-F1
#
_cell.length_a   1.000
_cell.length_b   1.000
_cell.length_c   1.000
_cell.angle_alpha   90.00
_cell.angle_beta   90.00
_cell.angle_gamma   90.00
#
_symmetry.space_group_name_H-M   'P 1'
#
loop_
_entity.id
_entity.type
_entity.pdbx_description
1 polymer ?
#
loop_
_entity_poly.entity_id
_entity_poly.type
_entity_poly.pdbx_seq_one_letter_code
_entity_poly.pdbx_strand_id
1 'polypeptide(L)'
;MFDVLPGTGLALPHRAGVLRFGMSGQDAQWAVSTLADVRETWVCRAGWAFTADYEGLELLVYGDCTDRLGRTDRDDHGLAAVHLRRYDSKPTGPTGPSAVPVVLHDVDLFGYPAAEVLAALDPGPYAGVSLAPALSPSGYLPKVRLAVR
;
A
#
# COMPACT_ATOMS: atom_id res chain seq x y z
N MET A 1 -1.91 1.08 13.08
CA MET A 1 -2.65 1.35 11.83
C MET A 1 -1.68 1.86 10.79
N PHE A 2 -1.98 1.61 9.52
CA PHE A 2 -1.36 2.34 8.42
C PHE A 2 -2.26 3.52 8.05
N ASP A 3 -1.68 4.69 7.81
CA ASP A 3 -2.45 5.85 7.36
C ASP A 3 -2.15 6.14 5.89
N VAL A 4 -3.20 6.10 5.07
CA VAL A 4 -3.15 6.48 3.66
C VAL A 4 -3.10 7.99 3.57
N LEU A 5 -2.05 8.51 2.94
CA LEU A 5 -1.85 9.94 2.73
C LEU A 5 -1.97 10.26 1.23
N PRO A 6 -3.16 10.66 0.73
CA PRO A 6 -3.37 10.95 -0.69
C PRO A 6 -2.32 11.89 -1.28
N GLY A 7 -1.78 11.52 -2.44
CA GLY A 7 -0.70 12.25 -3.11
C GLY A 7 0.67 12.24 -2.41
N THR A 8 0.79 11.68 -1.22
CA THR A 8 2.05 11.67 -0.44
C THR A 8 2.64 10.26 -0.29
N GLY A 9 1.82 9.27 0.05
CA GLY A 9 2.26 7.89 0.27
C GLY A 9 1.56 7.22 1.46
N LEU A 10 2.32 6.49 2.29
CA LEU A 10 1.79 5.67 3.39
C LEU A 10 2.52 5.96 4.70
N ALA A 11 1.80 6.36 5.75
CA ALA A 11 2.36 6.38 7.09
C ALA A 11 2.35 4.97 7.70
N LEU A 12 3.47 4.61 8.32
CA LEU A 12 3.70 3.30 8.91
C LEU A 12 3.24 3.26 10.39
N PRO A 13 2.74 2.10 10.87
CA PRO A 13 2.39 1.88 12.26
C PRO A 13 3.47 2.29 13.26
N HIS A 14 3.06 2.55 14.51
CA HIS A 14 3.97 2.82 15.64
C HIS A 14 4.93 4.00 15.42
N ARG A 15 4.58 4.93 14.51
CA ARG A 15 5.44 6.06 14.11
C ARG A 15 6.77 5.60 13.49
N ALA A 16 6.78 4.44 12.84
CA ALA A 16 7.94 3.91 12.12
C ALA A 16 8.37 4.76 10.91
N GLY A 17 7.56 5.77 10.53
CA GLY A 17 7.89 6.75 9.50
C GLY A 17 6.81 6.84 8.44
N VAL A 18 7.18 7.41 7.29
CA VAL A 18 6.28 7.56 6.13
C VAL A 18 7.02 7.10 4.88
N LEU A 19 6.44 6.14 4.16
CA LEU A 19 6.84 5.80 2.80
C LEU A 19 6.32 6.89 1.88
N ARG A 20 7.22 7.79 1.46
CA ARG A 20 6.86 8.94 0.60
C ARG A 20 7.17 8.61 -0.85
N PHE A 21 6.27 8.99 -1.76
CA PHE A 21 6.58 8.89 -3.19
C PHE A 21 7.88 9.63 -3.52
N GLY A 22 8.70 9.03 -4.39
CA GLY A 22 10.04 9.52 -4.75
C GLY A 22 11.17 9.09 -3.79
N MET A 23 10.87 8.43 -2.66
CA MET A 23 11.86 7.86 -1.74
C MET A 23 12.72 6.78 -2.42
N SER A 24 13.99 6.66 -2.07
CA SER A 24 14.86 5.61 -2.61
C SER A 24 14.39 4.21 -2.18
N GLY A 25 14.77 3.18 -2.93
CA GLY A 25 14.50 1.79 -2.55
C GLY A 25 15.11 1.42 -1.20
N GLN A 26 16.34 1.85 -0.95
CA GLN A 26 17.04 1.59 0.32
C GLN A 26 16.32 2.23 1.51
N ASP A 27 15.95 3.52 1.41
CA ASP A 27 15.23 4.21 2.50
C ASP A 27 13.85 3.58 2.74
N ALA A 28 13.15 3.20 1.68
CA ALA A 28 11.85 2.55 1.79
C ALA A 28 11.97 1.17 2.46
N GLN A 29 12.95 0.35 2.07
CA GLN A 29 13.21 -0.94 2.70
C GLN A 29 13.58 -0.77 4.18
N TRP A 30 14.42 0.21 4.51
CA TRP A 30 14.84 0.47 5.88
C TRP A 30 13.67 0.91 6.77
N ALA A 31 12.77 1.74 6.24
CA ALA A 31 11.57 2.13 6.97
C ALA A 31 10.67 0.92 7.26
N VAL A 32 10.44 0.04 6.27
CA VAL A 32 9.58 -1.14 6.45
C VAL A 32 10.24 -2.23 7.30
N SER A 33 11.56 -2.38 7.27
CA SER A 33 12.26 -3.39 8.06
C SER A 33 12.17 -3.17 9.57
N THR A 34 11.80 -1.96 10.00
CA THR A 34 11.46 -1.69 11.42
C THR A 34 10.15 -2.32 11.87
N LEU A 35 9.29 -2.74 10.92
CA LEU A 35 7.98 -3.34 11.19
C LEU A 35 7.93 -4.84 10.89
N ALA A 36 8.51 -5.26 9.78
CA ALA A 36 8.36 -6.62 9.25
C ALA A 36 9.58 -7.06 8.44
N ASP A 37 9.70 -8.38 8.24
CA ASP A 37 10.71 -8.96 7.35
C ASP A 37 10.46 -8.49 5.91
N VAL A 38 11.47 -7.88 5.29
CA VAL A 38 11.42 -7.34 3.93
C VAL A 38 12.03 -8.35 2.97
N ARG A 39 11.30 -8.68 1.91
CA ARG A 39 11.73 -9.63 0.89
C ARG A 39 11.75 -8.97 -0.48
N GLU A 40 12.91 -8.98 -1.11
CA GLU A 40 13.03 -8.50 -2.49
C GLU A 40 12.11 -9.31 -3.42
N THR A 41 11.56 -8.61 -4.41
CA THR A 41 10.67 -9.21 -5.39
C THR A 41 10.83 -8.49 -6.72
N TRP A 42 10.05 -8.90 -7.73
CA TRP A 42 10.09 -8.31 -9.05
C TRP A 42 8.71 -7.84 -9.50
N VAL A 43 8.67 -6.62 -10.05
CA VAL A 43 7.50 -6.04 -10.71
C VAL A 43 7.94 -5.56 -12.08
N CYS A 44 7.18 -5.91 -13.12
CA CYS A 44 7.43 -5.42 -14.47
C CYS A 44 7.56 -3.89 -14.48
N ARG A 45 8.65 -3.38 -15.09
CA ARG A 45 8.93 -1.94 -15.21
C ARG A 45 9.12 -1.20 -13.87
N ALA A 46 9.45 -1.91 -12.80
CA ALA A 46 9.95 -1.29 -11.58
C ALA A 46 11.49 -1.38 -11.53
N GLY A 47 12.14 -0.30 -11.13
CA GLY A 47 13.59 -0.30 -10.88
C GLY A 47 13.98 -1.11 -9.64
N TRP A 48 13.06 -1.24 -8.68
CA TRP A 48 13.18 -2.09 -7.50
C TRP A 48 11.78 -2.43 -6.96
N ALA A 49 11.67 -3.56 -6.26
CA ALA A 49 10.45 -3.93 -5.56
C ALA A 49 10.75 -4.82 -4.35
N PHE A 50 9.88 -4.77 -3.34
CA PHE A 50 9.91 -5.69 -2.22
C PHE A 50 8.50 -5.93 -1.67
N THR A 51 8.35 -7.03 -0.93
CA THR A 51 7.18 -7.32 -0.11
C THR A 51 7.52 -7.36 1.38
N ALA A 52 6.51 -7.16 2.22
CA ALA A 52 6.59 -7.41 3.65
C ALA A 52 5.22 -7.84 4.18
N ASP A 53 5.20 -8.82 5.07
CA ASP A 53 3.98 -9.31 5.73
C ASP A 53 3.89 -8.73 7.14
N TYR A 54 2.79 -8.05 7.46
CA TYR A 54 2.57 -7.44 8.76
C TYR A 54 1.12 -7.56 9.20
N GLU A 55 0.88 -8.27 10.32
CA GLU A 55 -0.42 -8.39 10.97
C GLU A 55 -1.57 -8.75 10.00
N GLY A 56 -1.35 -9.74 9.13
CA GLY A 56 -2.36 -10.23 8.17
C GLY A 56 -2.52 -9.38 6.91
N LEU A 57 -1.67 -8.36 6.71
CA LEU A 57 -1.54 -7.64 5.45
C LEU A 57 -0.23 -7.99 4.77
N GLU A 58 -0.26 -8.08 3.44
CA GLU A 58 0.94 -7.99 2.64
C GLU A 58 1.06 -6.57 2.08
N LEU A 59 2.23 -5.98 2.26
CA LEU A 59 2.66 -4.77 1.57
C LEU A 59 3.49 -5.18 0.36
N LEU A 60 3.14 -4.66 -0.82
CA LEU A 60 4.00 -4.65 -2.00
C LEU A 60 4.39 -3.21 -2.30
N VAL A 61 5.69 -2.94 -2.32
CA VAL A 61 6.27 -1.61 -2.49
C VAL A 61 7.22 -1.65 -3.67
N TYR A 62 7.10 -0.70 -4.60
CA TYR A 62 8.00 -0.66 -5.75
C TYR A 62 8.25 0.75 -6.28
N GLY A 63 9.46 0.95 -6.80
CA GLY A 63 9.89 2.17 -7.47
C GLY A 63 9.52 2.19 -8.95
N ASP A 64 9.59 3.37 -9.56
CA ASP A 64 9.47 3.50 -11.02
C ASP A 64 10.72 2.95 -11.73
N CYS A 65 10.72 2.86 -13.06
CA CYS A 65 11.93 2.66 -13.85
C CYS A 65 12.66 3.97 -14.20
N THR A 66 12.07 5.12 -13.84
CA THR A 66 12.72 6.44 -13.94
C THR A 66 13.19 6.91 -12.57
N ASP A 67 14.25 7.72 -12.55
CA ASP A 67 14.74 8.35 -11.32
C ASP A 67 13.74 9.40 -10.79
N ARG A 68 14.02 9.97 -9.62
CA ARG A 68 13.20 11.04 -9.01
C ARG A 68 13.05 12.33 -9.85
N LEU A 69 13.79 12.46 -10.96
CA LEU A 69 13.77 13.57 -11.91
C LEU A 69 13.19 13.16 -13.29
N GLY A 70 12.64 11.95 -13.42
CA GLY A 70 12.08 11.42 -14.67
C GLY A 70 13.13 10.99 -15.69
N ARG A 71 14.37 10.78 -15.27
CA ARG A 71 15.49 10.36 -16.12
C ARG A 71 15.70 8.86 -16.01
N THR A 72 16.10 8.24 -17.11
CA THR A 72 16.36 6.79 -17.18
C THR A 72 17.83 6.43 -16.96
N ASP A 73 18.70 7.44 -16.75
CA ASP A 73 20.17 7.31 -16.77
C ASP A 73 20.84 7.42 -15.38
N ARG A 74 20.06 7.47 -14.29
CA ARG A 74 20.56 7.57 -12.91
C ARG A 74 19.95 6.51 -12.00
N ASP A 75 20.78 6.05 -11.06
CA ASP A 75 20.59 4.84 -10.26
C ASP A 75 19.43 4.88 -9.24
N ASP A 76 18.99 6.07 -8.80
CA ASP A 76 18.01 6.16 -7.71
C ASP A 76 16.56 6.28 -8.23
N HIS A 77 15.98 5.14 -8.57
CA HIS A 77 14.56 5.01 -8.84
C HIS A 77 13.72 5.33 -7.60
N GLY A 78 12.79 6.27 -7.72
CA GLY A 78 11.94 6.71 -6.61
C GLY A 78 10.72 5.81 -6.40
N LEU A 79 10.26 5.69 -5.16
CA LEU A 79 9.03 4.99 -4.79
C LEU A 79 7.86 5.50 -5.64
N ALA A 80 7.23 4.61 -6.39
CA ALA A 80 6.15 4.96 -7.31
C ALA A 80 4.79 4.44 -6.85
N ALA A 81 4.77 3.30 -6.16
CA ALA A 81 3.53 2.74 -5.67
C ALA A 81 3.69 1.88 -4.42
N VAL A 82 2.60 1.83 -3.65
CA VAL A 82 2.42 0.96 -2.50
C VAL A 82 1.07 0.26 -2.63
N HIS A 83 1.05 -1.05 -2.49
CA HIS A 83 -0.17 -1.86 -2.47
C HIS A 83 -0.26 -2.50 -1.10
N LEU A 84 -1.39 -2.31 -0.42
CA LEU A 84 -1.74 -3.12 0.74
C LEU A 84 -2.83 -4.08 0.32
N ARG A 85 -2.61 -5.36 0.55
CA ARG A 85 -3.61 -6.40 0.35
C ARG A 85 -3.76 -7.25 1.60
N ARG A 86 -4.92 -7.86 1.74
CA ARG A 86 -5.13 -8.90 2.75
C ARG A 86 -4.31 -10.13 2.37
N TYR A 87 -3.74 -10.80 3.37
CA TYR A 87 -2.98 -12.03 3.16
C TYR A 87 -3.93 -13.20 2.87
N ASP A 88 -3.87 -13.77 1.66
CA ASP A 88 -4.85 -14.74 1.15
C ASP A 88 -4.49 -16.22 1.43
N SER A 89 -3.47 -16.51 2.25
CA SER A 89 -2.86 -17.85 2.34
C SER A 89 -3.68 -18.93 3.07
N LYS A 90 -4.95 -18.71 3.41
CA LYS A 90 -5.84 -19.76 3.94
C LYS A 90 -7.02 -20.01 2.99
N PRO A 91 -7.42 -21.27 2.73
CA PRO A 91 -8.51 -21.61 1.80
C PRO A 91 -9.88 -21.04 2.19
N THR A 92 -9.98 -20.52 3.41
CA THR A 92 -10.99 -19.57 3.86
C THR A 92 -10.27 -18.24 4.05
N GLY A 93 -10.28 -17.35 3.05
CA GLY A 93 -9.67 -16.02 3.16
C GLY A 93 -10.24 -15.24 4.37
N PRO A 94 -9.66 -14.09 4.75
CA PRO A 94 -10.17 -13.31 5.87
C PRO A 94 -11.65 -12.94 5.63
N THR A 95 -12.54 -13.58 6.38
CA THR A 95 -14.00 -13.36 6.35
C THR A 95 -14.43 -12.13 7.17
N GLY A 96 -13.48 -11.27 7.55
CA GLY A 96 -13.69 -10.21 8.53
C GLY A 96 -12.60 -9.13 8.51
N PRO A 97 -12.59 -8.25 9.52
CA PRO A 97 -11.69 -7.10 9.56
C PRO A 97 -10.21 -7.52 9.55
N SER A 98 -9.35 -6.66 8.99
CA SER A 98 -7.90 -6.82 9.09
C SER A 98 -7.45 -6.73 10.56
N ALA A 99 -6.38 -7.44 10.94
CA ALA A 99 -5.85 -7.34 12.30
C ALA A 99 -5.17 -5.99 12.57
N VAL A 100 -4.72 -5.29 11.51
CA VAL A 100 -4.27 -3.90 11.56
C VAL A 100 -5.12 -3.01 10.65
N PRO A 101 -5.66 -1.89 11.16
CA PRO A 101 -6.43 -0.94 10.36
C PRO A 101 -5.59 -0.28 9.26
N VAL A 102 -6.21 -0.03 8.10
CA VAL A 102 -5.66 0.81 7.03
C VAL A 102 -6.60 1.98 6.83
N VAL A 103 -6.19 3.16 7.27
CA VAL A 103 -7.08 4.30 7.47
C VAL A 103 -6.93 5.32 6.36
N LEU A 104 -8.05 5.81 5.83
CA LEU A 104 -8.12 6.95 4.93
C LEU A 104 -9.22 7.89 5.43
N HIS A 105 -8.86 9.13 5.79
CA HIS A 105 -9.81 10.11 6.36
C HIS A 105 -10.67 9.52 7.49
N ASP A 106 -10.02 8.88 8.47
CA ASP A 106 -10.63 8.22 9.63
C ASP A 106 -11.51 6.98 9.31
N VAL A 107 -11.56 6.55 8.05
CA VAL A 107 -12.26 5.32 7.62
C VAL A 107 -11.27 4.16 7.54
N ASP A 108 -11.51 3.08 8.29
CA ASP A 108 -10.76 1.82 8.12
C ASP A 108 -11.23 1.09 6.86
N LEU A 109 -10.38 1.13 5.83
CA LEU A 109 -10.62 0.54 4.52
C LEU A 109 -10.78 -0.99 4.57
N PHE A 110 -10.25 -1.63 5.61
CA PHE A 110 -10.34 -3.07 5.81
C PHE A 110 -11.16 -3.45 7.05
N GLY A 111 -11.81 -2.50 7.71
CA GLY A 111 -12.65 -2.75 8.88
C GLY A 111 -14.09 -3.13 8.53
N TYR A 112 -14.58 -2.67 7.38
CA TYR A 112 -16.01 -2.69 7.02
C TYR A 112 -16.27 -3.25 5.61
N PRO A 113 -17.49 -3.70 5.31
CA PRO A 113 -17.89 -4.07 3.95
C PRO A 113 -17.56 -2.97 2.93
N ALA A 114 -17.15 -3.35 1.73
CA ALA A 114 -16.69 -2.42 0.70
C ALA A 114 -17.75 -1.37 0.36
N ALA A 115 -19.03 -1.74 0.33
CA ALA A 115 -20.12 -0.80 0.08
C ALA A 115 -20.22 0.31 1.14
N GLU A 116 -20.04 -0.03 2.42
CA GLU A 116 -20.06 0.93 3.52
C GLU A 116 -18.83 1.85 3.48
N VAL A 117 -17.64 1.28 3.25
CA VAL A 117 -16.40 2.05 3.10
C VAL A 117 -16.52 3.06 1.95
N LEU A 118 -17.00 2.62 0.78
CA LEU A 118 -17.14 3.49 -0.38
C LEU A 118 -18.20 4.59 -0.15
N ALA A 119 -19.29 4.27 0.55
CA ALA A 119 -20.30 5.27 0.90
C ALA A 119 -19.77 6.31 1.91
N ALA A 120 -18.96 5.89 2.88
CA ALA A 120 -18.36 6.79 3.88
C ALA A 120 -17.30 7.74 3.28
N LEU A 121 -16.71 7.36 2.14
CA LEU A 121 -15.68 8.11 1.44
C LEU A 121 -16.22 9.06 0.35
N ASP A 122 -17.55 9.13 0.17
CA ASP A 122 -18.19 10.04 -0.78
C ASP A 122 -18.33 11.46 -0.17
N PRO A 123 -17.93 12.55 -0.86
CA PRO A 123 -17.41 12.61 -2.22
C PRO A 123 -15.90 12.34 -2.34
N GLY A 124 -15.53 11.40 -3.22
CA GLY A 124 -14.14 11.06 -3.52
C GLY A 124 -13.88 10.86 -5.01
N PRO A 125 -12.85 11.55 -5.56
CA PRO A 125 -11.62 10.79 -5.77
C PRO A 125 -10.43 11.37 -4.99
N TYR A 126 -9.71 10.50 -4.28
CA TYR A 126 -8.47 10.86 -3.59
C TYR A 126 -7.25 10.72 -4.51
N ALA A 127 -6.36 11.72 -4.47
CA ALA A 127 -5.17 11.75 -5.33
C ALA A 127 -4.30 10.50 -5.13
N GLY A 128 -4.03 9.78 -6.22
CA GLY A 128 -3.18 8.60 -6.21
C GLY A 128 -3.74 7.37 -5.48
N VAL A 129 -4.95 7.44 -4.90
CA VAL A 129 -5.58 6.29 -4.22
C VAL A 129 -6.52 5.59 -5.19
N SER A 130 -6.38 4.27 -5.30
CA SER A 130 -7.29 3.39 -6.01
C SER A 130 -7.76 2.30 -5.06
N LEU A 131 -9.06 2.31 -4.80
CA LEU A 131 -9.77 1.22 -4.15
C LEU A 131 -10.28 0.35 -5.30
N ALA A 132 -9.83 -0.91 -5.36
CA ALA A 132 -10.36 -1.84 -6.35
C ALA A 132 -11.59 -2.50 -5.70
N PRO A 133 -12.83 -2.17 -6.12
CA PRO A 133 -13.98 -2.97 -5.74
C PRO A 133 -13.83 -4.30 -6.47
N ALA A 134 -13.21 -5.28 -5.82
CA ALA A 134 -13.31 -6.63 -6.33
C ALA A 134 -14.74 -7.11 -6.09
N LEU A 135 -15.21 -7.95 -7.00
CA LEU A 135 -16.20 -8.99 -6.75
C LEU A 135 -15.61 -10.00 -5.74
N SER A 136 -15.12 -9.52 -4.59
CA SER A 136 -14.59 -10.36 -3.54
C SER A 136 -15.78 -11.12 -2.95
N PRO A 137 -15.73 -12.47 -2.87
CA PRO A 137 -16.78 -13.25 -2.23
C PRO A 137 -17.05 -12.83 -0.79
N SER A 138 -16.07 -12.17 -0.14
CA SER A 138 -16.18 -11.69 1.24
C SER A 138 -17.04 -10.42 1.40
N GLY A 139 -17.24 -9.62 0.34
CA GLY A 139 -17.87 -8.31 0.44
C GLY A 139 -17.01 -7.19 1.03
N TYR A 140 -15.75 -7.47 1.43
CA TYR A 140 -14.78 -6.47 1.91
C TYR A 140 -13.81 -6.05 0.79
N LEU A 141 -13.20 -4.87 0.94
CA LEU A 141 -12.10 -4.46 0.05
C LEU A 141 -10.92 -5.44 0.23
N PRO A 142 -10.40 -6.03 -0.87
CA PRO A 142 -9.27 -6.95 -0.77
C PRO A 142 -7.92 -6.22 -0.81
N LYS A 143 -7.88 -5.02 -1.41
CA LYS A 143 -6.67 -4.25 -1.60
C LYS A 143 -6.93 -2.75 -1.72
N VAL A 144 -5.95 -1.96 -1.34
CA VAL A 144 -5.81 -0.55 -1.67
C VAL A 144 -4.48 -0.32 -2.37
N ARG A 145 -4.49 0.49 -3.42
CA ARG A 145 -3.28 0.91 -4.15
C ARG A 145 -3.09 2.41 -4.01
N LEU A 146 -1.86 2.79 -3.71
CA LEU A 146 -1.35 4.16 -3.71
C LEU A 146 -0.33 4.27 -4.83
N ALA A 147 -0.46 5.26 -5.71
CA ALA A 147 0.50 5.51 -6.78
C ALA A 147 0.59 6.99 -7.15
N VAL A 148 1.74 7.40 -7.66
CA VAL A 148 1.90 8.71 -8.33
C VAL A 148 1.01 8.70 -9.59
N ARG A 149 0.22 9.76 -9.80
CA ARG A 149 -0.64 9.93 -10.99
C ARG A 149 0.15 10.52 -12.15
#